data_AF-A0A494VXL2-F1
#
_entry.id   AF-A0A494VXL2-F1
#
_cell.length_a   1.000
_cell.length_b   1.000
_cell.length_c   1.000
_cell.angle_alpha   90.00
_cell.angle_beta   90.00
_cell.angle_gamma   90.00
#
_symmetry.space_group_name_H-M   'P 1'
#
loop_
_entity.id
_entity.type
_entity.pdbx_description
1 polymer ?
#
loop_
_entity_poly.entity_id
_entity_poly.type
_entity_poly.pdbx_seq_one_letter_code
_entity_poly.pdbx_strand_id
1 'polypeptide(L)'
;MSVTTPTFAVLKINFDATCKVTDMRFSDSADSTFVKAFENRKKWHNDRATLEKYAKIKGYKDLSLLIPVSFEPRLPDSDKHYTNNYIESYMRFNNKDFEGKAIMMPPIFIRVLAKGER
;
A
#
# COMPACT_ATOMS: atom_id res chain seq x y z
N MET A 1 -1.05 -0.31 -28.88
CA MET A 1 -1.76 -0.15 -27.60
C MET A 1 -0.74 -0.27 -26.49
N SER A 2 -0.50 0.76 -25.69
CA SER A 2 0.38 0.62 -24.52
C SER A 2 -0.29 -0.33 -23.54
N VAL A 3 0.36 -1.44 -23.23
CA VAL A 3 -0.07 -2.32 -22.16
C VAL A 3 0.14 -1.52 -20.87
N THR A 4 -0.90 -0.87 -20.37
CA THR A 4 -0.87 -0.31 -19.01
C THR A 4 -0.83 -1.49 -18.09
N THR A 5 0.35 -1.77 -17.55
CA THR A 5 0.51 -2.80 -16.52
C THR A 5 -0.20 -2.29 -15.26
N PRO A 6 -1.22 -2.99 -14.75
CA PRO A 6 -1.82 -2.65 -13.47
C PRO A 6 -0.74 -2.59 -12.41
N THR A 7 -0.61 -1.43 -11.77
CA THR A 7 0.28 -1.30 -10.61
C THR A 7 -0.49 -1.75 -9.39
N PHE A 8 -0.22 -2.97 -8.96
CA PHE A 8 -0.64 -3.47 -7.65
C PHE A 8 0.55 -3.38 -6.68
N ALA A 9 0.31 -2.78 -5.53
CA ALA A 9 1.32 -2.62 -4.48
C ALA A 9 0.73 -2.89 -3.11
N VAL A 10 1.58 -3.18 -2.13
CA VAL A 10 1.19 -3.28 -0.72
C VAL A 10 1.85 -2.15 0.04
N LEU A 11 1.06 -1.33 0.72
CA LEU A 11 1.56 -0.38 1.71
C LEU A 11 1.71 -1.10 3.05
N LYS A 12 2.94 -1.20 3.53
CA LYS A 12 3.26 -1.72 4.85
C LYS A 12 3.42 -0.58 5.85
N ILE A 13 2.78 -0.73 7.01
CA ILE A 13 2.91 0.18 8.14
C ILE A 13 3.26 -0.64 9.38
N ASN A 14 4.44 -0.42 9.95
CA ASN A 14 4.90 -1.16 11.13
C ASN A 14 4.61 -0.36 12.41
N PHE A 15 4.14 -1.05 13.45
CA PHE A 15 3.92 -0.51 14.78
C PHE A 15 4.81 -1.21 15.81
N ASP A 16 5.38 -0.45 16.73
CA ASP A 16 6.07 -1.00 17.91
C ASP A 16 5.13 -1.31 19.08
N ALA A 17 5.69 -1.80 20.18
CA ALA A 17 4.97 -2.12 21.42
C ALA A 17 4.21 -0.92 22.02
N THR A 18 4.62 0.31 21.68
CA THR A 18 4.04 1.57 22.15
C THR A 18 3.02 2.17 21.16
N CYS A 19 2.62 1.39 20.14
CA CYS A 19 1.76 1.82 19.03
C CYS A 19 2.36 2.95 18.19
N LYS A 20 3.69 3.11 18.17
CA LYS A 20 4.36 4.10 17.32
C LYS A 20 4.64 3.51 15.94
N VAL A 21 4.41 4.33 14.91
CA VAL A 21 4.72 3.93 13.54
C VAL A 21 6.24 3.94 13.38
N THR A 22 6.87 2.80 13.14
CA THR A 22 8.33 2.71 12.94
C THR A 22 8.72 2.72 11.47
N ASP A 23 7.86 2.20 10.61
CA ASP A 23 8.08 2.11 9.16
C ASP A 23 6.77 2.34 8.41
N MET A 24 6.84 3.03 7.27
CA MET A 24 5.72 3.19 6.34
C MET A 24 6.26 3.24 4.92
N ARG A 25 6.04 2.17 4.15
CA ARG A 25 6.60 2.05 2.79
C ARG A 25 5.76 1.15 1.91
N PHE A 26 5.86 1.36 0.61
CA PHE A 26 5.29 0.44 -0.37
C PHE A 26 6.20 -0.78 -0.60
N SER A 27 5.59 -1.85 -1.10
CA SER A 27 6.27 -3.03 -1.60
C SER A 27 7.14 -2.69 -2.82
N ASP A 28 8.12 -3.55 -3.10
CA ASP A 28 9.05 -3.36 -4.22
C ASP A 28 8.34 -3.43 -5.59
N SER A 29 7.12 -3.98 -5.63
CA SER A 29 6.25 -4.00 -6.82
C SER A 29 5.60 -2.66 -7.15
N ALA A 30 5.74 -1.65 -6.29
CA ALA A 30 5.09 -0.36 -6.48
C ALA A 30 5.74 0.45 -7.61
N ASP A 31 4.90 1.07 -8.45
CA ASP A 31 5.37 1.97 -9.50
C ASP A 31 6.09 3.18 -8.89
N SER A 32 7.30 3.44 -9.38
CA SER A 32 8.15 4.51 -8.85
C SER A 32 7.54 5.91 -9.01
N THR A 33 6.72 6.14 -10.05
CA THR A 33 6.01 7.40 -10.25
C THR A 33 4.94 7.56 -9.18
N PHE A 34 4.20 6.49 -8.91
CA PHE A 34 3.21 6.47 -7.84
C PHE A 34 3.85 6.70 -6.46
N VAL A 35 4.94 6.01 -6.12
CA VAL A 35 5.64 6.19 -4.84
C VAL A 35 6.11 7.65 -4.69
N LYS A 36 6.71 8.23 -5.74
CA LYS A 36 7.10 9.64 -5.75
C LYS A 36 5.92 10.59 -5.59
N ALA A 37 4.79 10.32 -6.25
CA ALA A 37 3.59 11.13 -6.13
C ALA A 37 3.02 11.07 -4.70
N PHE A 38 3.04 9.90 -4.07
CA PHE A 38 2.68 9.75 -2.67
C PHE A 38 3.62 10.56 -1.78
N GLU A 39 4.93 10.42 -1.92
CA GLU A 39 5.91 11.13 -1.10
C GLU A 39 5.82 12.65 -1.24
N ASN A 40 5.61 13.14 -2.47
CA ASN A 40 5.54 14.56 -2.80
C ASN A 40 4.15 15.18 -2.61
N ARG A 41 3.13 14.39 -2.19
CA ARG A 41 1.79 14.93 -2.01
C ARG A 41 1.79 16.05 -0.97
N LYS A 42 0.98 17.07 -1.20
CA LYS A 42 0.72 18.10 -0.17
C LYS A 42 0.08 17.41 1.04
N LYS A 43 0.80 17.36 2.15
CA LYS A 43 0.31 16.77 3.40
C LYS A 43 -0.61 17.76 4.07
N TRP A 44 -1.91 17.47 4.07
CA TRP A 44 -2.91 18.25 4.80
C TRP A 44 -2.90 17.89 6.30
N HIS A 45 -2.50 16.66 6.62
CA HIS A 45 -2.42 16.14 7.98
C HIS A 45 -1.11 15.37 8.20
N ASN A 46 -0.75 15.19 9.46
CA ASN A 46 0.34 14.30 9.84
C ASN A 46 -0.20 12.86 9.86
N ASP A 47 0.00 12.16 8.74
CA ASP A 47 -0.46 10.77 8.57
C ASP A 47 0.08 9.85 9.67
N ARG A 48 1.35 10.05 10.08
CA ARG A 48 1.98 9.24 11.12
C ARG A 48 1.25 9.40 12.46
N ALA A 49 1.00 10.65 12.88
CA ALA A 49 0.29 10.92 14.13
C ALA A 49 -1.14 10.36 14.11
N THR A 50 -1.81 10.42 12.96
CA THR A 50 -3.16 9.87 12.78
C THR A 50 -3.16 8.34 12.92
N LEU A 51 -2.22 7.67 12.26
CA LEU A 51 -2.03 6.22 12.32
C LEU A 51 -1.68 5.75 13.74
N GLU A 52 -0.81 6.47 14.46
CA GLU A 52 -0.48 6.17 15.86
C GLU A 52 -1.71 6.25 16.76
N LYS A 53 -2.55 7.30 16.59
CA LYS A 53 -3.80 7.43 17.34
C LYS A 53 -4.75 6.26 17.04
N TYR A 54 -4.87 5.89 15.77
CA TYR A 54 -5.69 4.75 15.35
C TYR A 54 -5.17 3.43 15.95
N ALA A 55 -3.86 3.20 15.89
CA ALA A 55 -3.22 2.01 16.44
C ALA A 55 -3.42 1.90 17.95
N LYS A 56 -3.35 3.01 18.70
CA LYS A 56 -3.68 3.04 20.13
C LYS A 56 -5.12 2.64 20.42
N ILE A 57 -6.08 3.18 19.65
CA ILE A 57 -7.51 2.86 19.81
C ILE A 57 -7.78 1.38 19.50
N LYS A 58 -7.11 0.82 18.49
CA LYS A 58 -7.29 -0.57 18.06
C LYS A 58 -6.40 -1.58 18.78
N GLY A 59 -5.46 -1.11 19.60
CA GLY A 59 -4.51 -1.98 20.31
C GLY A 59 -3.47 -2.64 19.39
N TYR A 60 -3.16 -2.04 18.24
CA TYR A 60 -2.14 -2.58 17.33
C TYR A 60 -0.74 -2.32 17.89
N LYS A 61 -0.09 -3.39 18.35
CA LYS A 61 1.24 -3.40 18.97
C LYS A 61 2.08 -4.50 18.35
N ASP A 62 3.35 -4.21 18.09
CA ASP A 62 4.33 -5.16 17.53
C ASP A 62 3.79 -5.93 16.31
N LEU A 63 3.17 -5.18 15.38
CA LEU A 63 2.56 -5.75 14.18
C LEU A 63 2.68 -4.82 12.99
N SER A 64 2.47 -5.38 11.80
CA SER A 64 2.40 -4.65 10.54
C SER A 64 0.98 -4.61 10.01
N LEU A 65 0.52 -3.45 9.54
CA LEU A 65 -0.65 -3.37 8.68
C LEU A 65 -0.19 -3.49 7.24
N LEU A 66 -0.79 -4.41 6.51
CA LEU A 66 -0.55 -4.61 5.08
C LEU A 66 -1.80 -4.14 4.35
N ILE A 67 -1.68 -3.04 3.61
CA ILE A 67 -2.80 -2.43 2.89
C ILE A 67 -2.55 -2.64 1.41
N PRO A 68 -3.34 -3.47 0.73
CA PRO A 68 -3.28 -3.59 -0.71
C PRO A 68 -3.74 -2.29 -1.36
N VAL A 69 -3.00 -1.80 -2.36
CA VAL A 69 -3.30 -0.57 -3.07
C VAL A 69 -3.20 -0.79 -4.56
N SER A 70 -4.23 -0.33 -5.28
CA SER A 70 -4.40 -0.62 -6.70
C SER A 70 -4.73 0.66 -7.48
N PHE A 71 -4.05 0.86 -8.62
CA PHE A 71 -4.04 2.12 -9.37
C PHE A 71 -4.54 1.97 -10.82
N GLU A 72 -5.84 1.78 -11.02
CA GLU A 72 -6.41 1.81 -12.38
C GLU A 72 -7.90 2.19 -12.34
N PRO A 73 -8.38 2.88 -13.38
CA PRO A 73 -9.80 3.20 -13.53
C PRO A 73 -10.69 1.96 -13.73
N ARG A 74 -10.13 0.84 -14.23
CA ARG A 74 -10.88 -0.40 -14.57
C ARG A 74 -10.63 -1.57 -13.62
N LEU A 75 -9.83 -1.36 -12.58
CA LEU A 75 -9.52 -2.41 -11.61
C LEU A 75 -10.74 -3.05 -10.94
N PRO A 76 -11.84 -2.37 -10.55
CA PRO A 76 -12.97 -3.07 -9.92
C PRO A 76 -13.60 -4.18 -10.79
N ASP A 77 -13.36 -4.21 -12.11
CA ASP A 77 -13.99 -5.13 -13.07
C ASP A 77 -13.01 -6.16 -13.69
N SER A 78 -11.81 -6.34 -13.12
CA SER A 78 -10.78 -7.24 -13.67
C SER A 78 -10.70 -8.58 -12.93
N ASP A 79 -10.94 -9.70 -13.58
CA ASP A 79 -10.77 -11.06 -12.99
C ASP A 79 -9.30 -11.43 -12.69
N LYS A 80 -8.34 -10.52 -12.95
CA LYS A 80 -6.90 -10.72 -12.73
C LYS A 80 -6.42 -10.33 -11.34
N HIS A 81 -7.33 -10.10 -10.41
CA HIS A 81 -7.00 -9.81 -9.01
C HIS A 81 -6.33 -11.02 -8.36
N TYR A 82 -5.24 -10.80 -7.61
CA TYR A 82 -4.75 -11.75 -6.62
C TYR A 82 -4.56 -13.19 -7.13
N THR A 83 -3.81 -13.38 -8.20
CA THR A 83 -3.32 -14.75 -8.48
C THR A 83 -2.21 -15.08 -7.48
N ASN A 84 -2.28 -16.25 -6.84
CA ASN A 84 -1.36 -16.67 -5.77
C ASN A 84 0.12 -16.50 -6.15
N ASN A 85 0.46 -16.65 -7.43
CA ASN A 85 1.82 -16.55 -7.94
C ASN A 85 2.44 -15.15 -7.83
N TYR A 86 1.65 -14.09 -7.68
CA TYR A 86 2.18 -12.72 -7.51
C TYR A 86 2.19 -12.24 -6.06
N ILE A 87 1.48 -12.92 -5.16
CA ILE A 87 1.36 -12.48 -3.76
C ILE A 87 2.73 -12.35 -3.10
N GLU A 88 3.64 -13.31 -3.34
CA GLU A 88 5.01 -13.26 -2.81
C GLU A 88 5.76 -12.03 -3.33
N SER A 89 5.68 -11.74 -4.64
CA SER A 89 6.32 -10.56 -5.23
C SER A 89 5.79 -9.24 -4.66
N TYR A 90 4.52 -9.22 -4.24
CA TYR A 90 3.87 -8.08 -3.61
C TYR A 90 4.18 -7.93 -2.12
N MET A 91 4.70 -8.99 -1.49
CA MET A 91 5.08 -9.01 -0.08
C MET A 91 6.59 -8.81 0.13
N ARG A 92 7.29 -8.30 -0.88
CA ARG A 92 8.70 -7.89 -0.76
C ARG A 92 8.83 -6.42 -0.43
N PHE A 93 9.67 -6.14 0.56
CA PHE A 93 9.95 -4.80 1.04
C PHE A 93 11.46 -4.62 1.18
N ASN A 94 12.03 -3.69 0.42
CA ASN A 94 13.48 -3.45 0.39
C ASN A 94 14.27 -4.72 0.02
N ASN A 95 13.81 -5.40 -1.04
CA ASN A 95 14.33 -6.65 -1.60
C ASN A 95 14.27 -7.87 -0.67
N LYS A 96 13.54 -7.79 0.44
CA LYS A 96 13.38 -8.89 1.40
C LYS A 96 11.92 -9.29 1.50
N ASP A 97 11.67 -10.58 1.68
CA ASP A 97 10.33 -11.09 1.93
C ASP A 97 9.80 -10.56 3.27
N PHE A 98 8.49 -10.35 3.34
CA PHE A 98 7.86 -9.93 4.59
C PHE A 98 7.90 -11.06 5.61
N GLU A 99 8.34 -10.72 6.81
CA GLU A 99 8.31 -11.60 7.97
C GLU A 99 7.67 -10.88 9.16
N GLY A 100 6.86 -11.61 9.94
CA GLY A 100 6.29 -11.13 11.20
C GLY A 100 4.77 -11.13 11.26
N LYS A 101 4.25 -10.57 12.35
CA LYS A 101 2.79 -10.48 12.58
C LYS A 101 2.19 -9.38 11.70
N ALA A 102 1.18 -9.74 10.95
CA ALA A 102 0.48 -8.79 10.08
C ALA A 102 -1.04 -8.90 10.17
N ILE A 103 -1.70 -7.76 9.96
CA ILE A 103 -3.12 -7.68 9.66
C ILE A 103 -3.23 -7.21 8.21
N MET A 104 -3.85 -8.05 7.37
CA MET A 104 -4.22 -7.64 6.01
C MET A 104 -5.46 -6.75 6.09
N MET A 105 -5.34 -5.53 5.59
CA MET A 105 -6.42 -4.57 5.53
C MET A 105 -7.20 -4.71 4.22
N PRO A 106 -8.46 -4.24 4.16
CA PRO A 106 -9.19 -4.16 2.91
C PRO A 106 -8.41 -3.36 1.85
N PRO A 107 -8.50 -3.75 0.56
CA PRO A 107 -7.80 -3.07 -0.52
C PRO A 107 -8.33 -1.64 -0.70
N ILE A 108 -7.41 -0.71 -1.02
CA ILE A 108 -7.73 0.65 -1.42
C ILE A 108 -7.57 0.77 -2.93
N PHE A 109 -8.66 1.14 -3.60
CA PHE A 109 -8.67 1.40 -5.05
C PHE A 109 -8.57 2.90 -5.31
N ILE A 110 -7.47 3.31 -5.93
CA ILE A 110 -7.24 4.70 -6.31
C ILE A 110 -7.59 4.83 -7.79
N ARG A 111 -8.72 5.49 -8.07
CA ARG A 111 -9.14 5.80 -9.43
C ARG A 111 -8.19 6.84 -10.00
N VAL A 112 -7.37 6.44 -10.95
CA VAL A 112 -6.56 7.37 -11.73
C VAL A 112 -7.45 7.89 -12.85
N LEU A 113 -7.59 9.22 -12.96
CA LEU A 113 -8.18 9.80 -14.15
C LEU A 113 -7.30 9.38 -15.33
N ALA A 114 -7.88 8.65 -16.29
CA ALA A 114 -7.21 8.43 -17.56
C ALA A 114 -6.77 9.81 -18.06
N LYS A 115 -5.47 9.98 -18.35
CA LYS A 115 -4.96 11.19 -19.01
C LYS A 115 -5.95 11.52 -20.12
N GLY A 116 -6.46 12.76 -20.08
CA GLY A 116 -7.64 13.17 -20.84
C GLY A 116 -7.66 12.58 -22.24
N GLU A 117 -8.78 11.92 -22.57
CA GLU A 117 -9.18 11.81 -23.97
C GLU A 117 -9.22 13.24 -24.52
N ARG A 118 -8.26 13.54 -25.38
CA ARG A 118 -8.33 14.66 -26.31
C ARG A 118 -8.99 14.13 -27.57
#